data_AF-A0A7M7NFC4-F1
#
_entry.id   AF-A0A7M7NFC4-F1
#
_cell.length_a   1.000
_cell.length_b   1.000
_cell.length_c   1.000
_cell.angle_alpha   90.00
_cell.angle_beta   90.00
_cell.angle_gamma   90.00
#
_symmetry.space_group_name_H-M   'P 1'
#
loop_
_entity.id
_entity.type
_entity.pdbx_description
1 polymer ?
#
loop_
_entity_poly.entity_id
_entity_poly.type
_entity_poly.pdbx_seq_one_letter_code
_entity_poly.pdbx_strand_id
1 'polypeptide(L)'
;MQQLGLVEHDIRFTSTVSTSASSMEALTKKLKRRFPQESVQLMPDASIMMGAILLKMSAESDDNLDLLVSWPYQEEELGSSLLSMLQSPKTSQAE
;
A
#
# COMPACT_ATOMS: atom_id res chain seq x y z
N MET A 1 11.48 -26.06 6.48
CA MET A 1 12.66 -25.32 6.97
C MET A 1 13.13 -25.76 8.36
N GLN A 2 12.24 -25.93 9.35
CA GLN A 2 12.65 -26.32 10.72
C GLN A 2 13.44 -27.63 10.81
N GLN A 3 13.13 -28.64 9.98
CA GLN A 3 13.89 -29.90 9.94
C GLN A 3 15.29 -29.78 9.30
N LEU A 4 15.56 -28.70 8.55
CA LEU A 4 16.86 -28.42 7.93
C LEU A 4 17.73 -27.49 8.79
N GLY A 5 17.22 -27.03 9.96
CA GLY A 5 17.91 -26.06 10.80
C GLY A 5 18.08 -24.67 10.18
N LEU A 6 17.33 -24.36 9.11
CA LEU A 6 17.42 -23.10 8.39
C LEU A 6 16.36 -22.11 8.89
N VAL A 7 16.79 -20.86 9.06
CA VAL A 7 15.94 -19.72 9.38
C VAL A 7 15.41 -19.15 8.07
N GLU A 8 14.10 -18.87 8.02
CA GLU A 8 13.48 -18.19 6.89
C GLU A 8 14.05 -16.77 6.75
N HIS A 9 14.37 -16.39 5.51
CA HIS A 9 14.86 -15.04 5.24
C HIS A 9 13.67 -14.08 5.09
N ASP A 10 13.60 -13.08 5.94
CA ASP A 10 12.57 -12.04 5.88
C ASP A 10 12.99 -10.95 4.88
N ILE A 11 12.35 -10.95 3.70
CA ILE A 11 12.57 -9.96 2.65
C ILE A 11 11.37 -9.02 2.62
N ARG A 12 11.65 -7.72 2.71
CA ARG A 12 10.64 -6.67 2.64
C ARG A 12 11.00 -5.62 1.61
N PHE A 13 10.07 -5.34 0.71
CA PHE A 13 10.18 -4.25 -0.25
C PHE A 13 9.62 -2.98 0.37
N THR A 14 10.24 -1.84 0.09
CA THR A 14 9.74 -0.51 0.50
C THR A 14 9.95 0.47 -0.65
N SER A 15 8.90 1.19 -1.00
CA SER A 15 8.91 2.21 -2.05
C SER A 15 8.24 3.49 -1.56
N THR A 16 8.67 4.62 -2.12
CA THR A 16 8.03 5.92 -1.90
C THR A 16 7.20 6.27 -3.14
N VAL A 17 5.96 6.67 -2.96
CA VAL A 17 5.05 7.05 -4.05
C VAL A 17 4.22 8.28 -3.68
N SER A 18 4.10 9.21 -4.62
CA SER A 18 3.19 10.35 -4.51
C SER A 18 1.83 9.98 -5.12
N THR A 19 0.74 10.23 -4.41
CA THR A 19 -0.62 9.97 -4.90
C THR A 19 -1.53 11.17 -4.66
N SER A 20 -2.45 11.42 -5.59
CA SER A 20 -3.38 12.56 -5.53
C SER A 20 -4.58 12.31 -4.59
N ALA A 21 -4.38 11.57 -3.51
CA ALA A 21 -5.42 11.34 -2.51
C ALA A 21 -5.48 12.56 -1.58
N SER A 22 -6.69 12.99 -1.21
CA SER A 22 -6.87 14.17 -0.35
C SER A 22 -6.67 13.89 1.15
N SER A 23 -6.59 12.62 1.54
CA SER A 23 -6.38 12.17 2.93
C SER A 23 -6.15 10.66 2.97
N MET A 24 -5.60 10.17 4.09
CA MET A 24 -5.44 8.73 4.36
C MET A 24 -6.80 8.02 4.44
N GLU A 25 -7.85 8.69 4.93
CA GLU A 25 -9.22 8.17 4.96
C GLU A 25 -9.80 7.99 3.55
N ALA A 26 -9.61 8.99 2.68
CA ALA A 26 -10.04 8.91 1.29
C ALA A 26 -9.31 7.79 0.54
N LEU A 27 -8.00 7.67 0.78
CA LEU A 27 -7.20 6.57 0.25
C LEU A 27 -7.71 5.21 0.74
N THR A 28 -7.96 5.06 2.04
CA THR A 28 -8.50 3.82 2.63
C THR A 28 -9.81 3.41 1.95
N LYS A 29 -10.73 4.36 1.71
CA LYS A 29 -11.99 4.09 0.99
C LYS A 29 -11.73 3.65 -0.46
N LYS A 30 -10.79 4.29 -1.16
CA LYS A 30 -10.40 3.92 -2.53
C LYS A 30 -9.83 2.50 -2.57
N LEU A 31 -8.99 2.14 -1.61
CA LEU A 31 -8.40 0.80 -1.48
C LEU A 31 -9.47 -0.26 -1.20
N LYS A 32 -10.38 -0.04 -0.24
CA LYS A 32 -11.51 -0.95 0.04
C LYS A 32 -12.37 -1.24 -1.19
N ARG A 33 -12.60 -0.22 -2.03
CA ARG A 33 -13.37 -0.38 -3.27
C ARG A 33 -12.58 -1.17 -4.33
N ARG A 34 -11.27 -0.94 -4.43
CA ARG A 34 -10.41 -1.58 -5.46
C ARG A 34 -10.07 -3.02 -5.10
N PHE A 35 -9.90 -3.31 -3.82
CA PHE A 35 -9.52 -4.61 -3.27
C PHE A 35 -10.59 -5.09 -2.28
N PRO A 36 -11.81 -5.41 -2.75
CA PRO A 36 -12.92 -5.77 -1.87
C PRO A 36 -12.72 -7.09 -1.12
N GLN A 37 -11.79 -7.93 -1.58
CA GLN A 37 -11.44 -9.21 -0.94
C GLN A 37 -10.34 -9.06 0.12
N GLU A 38 -9.66 -7.91 0.16
CA GLU A 38 -8.55 -7.67 1.07
C GLU A 38 -9.01 -6.93 2.33
N SER A 39 -8.43 -7.28 3.48
CA SER A 39 -8.70 -6.59 4.74
C SER A 39 -7.94 -5.26 4.77
N VAL A 40 -8.61 -4.17 4.42
CA VAL A 40 -8.04 -2.81 4.48
C VAL A 40 -8.46 -2.12 5.78
N GLN A 41 -7.50 -1.73 6.61
CA GLN A 41 -7.72 -1.10 7.91
C GLN A 41 -6.90 0.19 8.03
N LEU A 42 -7.56 1.28 8.42
CA LEU A 42 -6.90 2.51 8.83
C LEU A 42 -6.59 2.39 10.33
N MET A 43 -5.31 2.49 10.67
CA MET A 43 -4.80 2.33 12.02
C MET A 43 -4.86 3.66 12.79
N PRO A 44 -4.82 3.63 14.14
CA PRO A 44 -4.83 4.85 14.96
C PRO A 44 -3.65 5.80 14.73
N ASP A 45 -2.52 5.29 14.21
CA ASP A 45 -1.34 6.10 13.85
C ASP A 45 -1.41 6.66 12.41
N ALA A 46 -2.61 6.66 11.81
CA ALA A 46 -2.90 7.07 10.44
C ALA A 46 -2.17 6.25 9.35
N SER A 47 -1.59 5.09 9.69
CA SER A 47 -1.13 4.12 8.69
C SER A 47 -2.28 3.27 8.16
N ILE A 48 -2.13 2.71 6.96
CA ILE A 48 -3.08 1.77 6.39
C ILE A 48 -2.42 0.40 6.32
N MET A 49 -3.13 -0.60 6.87
CA MET A 49 -2.78 -2.01 6.72
C MET A 49 -3.71 -2.64 5.68
N MET A 50 -3.13 -3.41 4.75
CA MET A 50 -3.86 -4.24 3.81
C MET A 50 -3.16 -5.59 3.73
N GLY A 51 -3.68 -6.61 4.41
CA GLY A 51 -2.91 -7.84 4.65
C GLY A 51 -1.66 -7.55 5.49
N ALA A 52 -0.49 -7.98 5.02
CA ALA A 52 0.82 -7.63 5.59
C ALA A 52 1.51 -6.42 4.90
N ILE A 53 0.78 -5.75 4.00
CA ILE A 53 1.21 -4.49 3.38
C ILE A 53 0.93 -3.32 4.31
N LEU A 54 1.95 -2.49 4.51
CA LEU A 54 1.90 -1.24 5.25
C LEU A 54 1.98 -0.06 4.30
N LEU A 55 1.07 0.90 4.43
CA LEU A 55 1.16 2.22 3.84
C LEU A 55 1.25 3.26 4.94
N LYS A 56 2.21 4.18 4.83
CA LYS A 56 2.40 5.25 5.81
C LYS A 56 2.66 6.58 5.11
N MET A 57 2.05 7.64 5.58
CA MET A 57 2.31 8.99 5.08
C MET A 57 3.73 9.42 5.45
N SER A 58 4.48 9.88 4.45
CA SER A 58 5.82 10.46 4.59
C SER A 58 5.77 11.98 4.59
N ALA A 59 4.98 12.56 3.70
CA ALA A 59 4.76 13.99 3.58
C ALA A 59 3.38 14.26 2.96
N GLU A 60 2.87 15.46 3.20
CA GLU A 60 1.61 15.96 2.64
C GLU A 60 1.87 17.31 2.00
N SER A 61 1.29 17.51 0.82
CA SER A 61 1.26 18.77 0.08
C SER A 61 -0.19 19.06 -0.31
N ASP A 62 -0.48 20.30 -0.74
CA ASP A 62 -1.85 20.78 -0.97
C ASP A 62 -2.74 19.83 -1.82
N ASP A 63 -2.14 19.08 -2.76
CA ASP A 63 -2.88 18.18 -3.66
C ASP A 63 -2.39 16.71 -3.67
N ASN A 64 -1.30 16.39 -2.97
CA ASN A 64 -0.68 15.05 -3.02
C ASN A 64 -0.20 14.57 -1.65
N LEU A 65 -0.34 13.25 -1.44
CA LEU A 65 0.25 12.52 -0.33
C LEU A 65 1.45 11.71 -0.81
N ASP A 66 2.60 11.93 -0.18
CA ASP A 66 3.75 11.06 -0.33
C ASP A 66 3.64 9.92 0.67
N LEU A 67 3.69 8.69 0.17
CA LEU A 67 3.47 7.48 0.93
C LEU A 67 4.68 6.57 0.86
N LEU A 68 5.05 6.00 2.00
CA LEU A 68 5.87 4.80 2.09
C LEU A 68 4.93 3.59 1.96
N VAL A 69 5.19 2.74 0.97
CA VAL A 69 4.47 1.50 0.73
C VAL A 69 5.44 0.36 0.92
N SER A 70 5.09 -0.58 1.77
CA SER A 70 6.02 -1.62 2.23
C SER A 70 5.32 -2.96 2.38
N TRP A 71 5.86 -4.03 1.80
CA TRP A 71 5.26 -5.37 1.80
C TRP A 71 6.32 -6.47 1.87
N PRO A 72 6.01 -7.63 2.49
CA PRO A 72 6.91 -8.78 2.52
C PRO A 72 6.90 -9.50 1.16
N TYR A 73 7.93 -10.31 0.88
CA TYR A 73 8.03 -11.08 -0.36
C TYR A 73 6.84 -12.02 -0.61
N GLN A 74 6.23 -12.55 0.45
CA GLN A 74 5.05 -13.40 0.37
C GLN A 74 3.81 -12.68 -0.22
N GLU A 75 3.79 -11.35 -0.19
CA GLU A 75 2.72 -10.52 -0.77
C GLU A 75 3.20 -9.69 -1.96
N GLU A 76 4.23 -10.16 -2.68
CA GLU A 76 4.82 -9.41 -3.80
C GLU A 76 3.83 -9.09 -4.92
N GLU A 77 2.94 -10.03 -5.25
CA GLU A 77 1.91 -9.84 -6.28
C GLU A 77 0.92 -8.72 -5.89
N LEU A 78 0.46 -8.72 -4.63
CA LEU A 78 -0.47 -7.71 -4.14
C LEU A 78 0.23 -6.36 -3.95
N GLY A 79 1.44 -6.36 -3.42
CA GLY A 79 2.27 -5.16 -3.21
C GLY A 79 2.63 -4.44 -4.50
N SER A 80 3.04 -5.17 -5.53
CA SER A 80 3.36 -4.61 -6.85
C SER A 80 2.10 -4.08 -7.56
N SER A 81 0.97 -4.79 -7.47
CA SER A 81 -0.33 -4.35 -7.99
C SER A 81 -0.81 -3.05 -7.31
N LEU A 82 -0.71 -2.98 -5.98
CA LEU A 82 -0.99 -1.77 -5.21
C LEU A 82 -0.09 -0.61 -5.64
N LEU A 83 1.23 -0.83 -5.67
CA LEU A 83 2.19 0.22 -6.04
C LEU A 83 1.89 0.76 -7.45
N SER A 84 1.63 -0.12 -8.41
CA SER A 84 1.26 0.25 -9.78
C SER A 84 -0.01 1.09 -9.82
N MET A 85 -1.01 0.77 -8.98
CA MET A 85 -2.25 1.54 -8.88
C MET A 85 -2.05 2.92 -8.24
N LEU A 86 -1.15 3.02 -7.26
CA LEU A 86 -0.81 4.30 -6.62
C LEU A 86 -0.01 5.22 -7.56
N GLN A 87 0.86 4.63 -8.40
CA GLN A 87 1.67 5.34 -9.41
C GLN A 87 0.89 5.69 -10.68
N SER A 88 -0.20 4.98 -10.97
CA SER A 88 -1.03 5.25 -12.14
C SER A 88 -1.61 6.68 -12.06
N PRO A 89 -1.25 7.59 -12.99
CA PRO A 89 -1.91 8.88 -13.08
C PRO A 89 -3.40 8.64 -13.37
N LYS A 90 -4.26 9.59 -12.95
CA LYS A 90 -5.72 9.55 -13.20
C LYS A 90 -5.96 9.06 -14.63
N THR A 91 -6.38 7.80 -14.79
CA THR A 91 -6.98 7.36 -16.05
C THR A 91 -8.22 8.24 -16.19
N SER A 92 -8.15 9.19 -17.12
CA SER A 92 -9.29 9.96 -17.57
C SER A 92 -10.47 9.02 -17.69
N GLN A 93 -11.52 9.28 -16.91
CA GLN A 93 -12.84 8.86 -17.30
C GLN A 93 -13.09 9.59 -18.62
N ALA A 94 -12.81 8.92 -19.74
CA ALA A 94 -13.34 9.32 -21.03
C ALA A 94 -14.81 8.88 -21.03
N GLU A 95 -15.63 9.87 -21.40
CA GLU A 95 -17.09 9.85 -21.55
C GLU A 95 -17.63 8.69 -22.39
#